data_AF-U2QMI0-F1
#
_entry.id   AF-U2QMI0-F1
#
_cell.length_a   1.000
_cell.length_b   1.000
_cell.length_c   1.000
_cell.angle_alpha   90.00
_cell.angle_beta   90.00
_cell.angle_gamma   90.00
#
_symmetry.space_group_name_H-M   'P 1'
#
loop_
_entity.id
_entity.type
_entity.pdbx_description
1 polymer ?
#
loop_
_entity_poly.entity_id
_entity_poly.type
_entity_poly.pdbx_seq_one_letter_code
_entity_poly.pdbx_strand_id
1 'polypeptide(L)'
;MIFIFIFDTITARVILLLLTPAKIGSRKDQKEVTHMRKYEVMFAVQPRIDEEAKKTVVDRFVNILSEGAEAVEVKDLGKKRLAYEIEDFSDAYYYVVELTSETDASTKEFDRLAKISDDIIRHMVVRLEK
;
A
#
# COMPACT_ATOMS: atom_id res chain seq x y z
N MET A 1 45.63 -58.95 3.54
CA MET A 1 46.47 -58.71 4.73
C MET A 1 47.45 -57.61 4.33
N ILE A 2 47.37 -56.34 4.70
CA ILE A 2 46.72 -55.62 5.80
C ILE A 2 46.80 -54.12 5.39
N PHE A 3 45.70 -53.38 5.55
CA PHE A 3 45.62 -51.92 5.70
C PHE A 3 45.92 -51.00 4.50
N ILE A 4 44.97 -50.98 3.56
CA ILE A 4 44.38 -49.71 3.10
C ILE A 4 43.49 -49.21 4.24
N PHE A 5 43.39 -47.89 4.47
CA PHE A 5 42.57 -47.16 5.47
C PHE A 5 43.31 -46.58 6.69
N ILE A 6 44.11 -45.53 6.49
CA ILE A 6 44.14 -44.35 7.39
C ILE A 6 44.42 -43.10 6.52
N PHE A 7 43.64 -42.90 5.46
CA PHE A 7 43.58 -41.56 4.83
C PHE A 7 42.65 -40.72 5.68
N ASP A 8 43.33 -39.89 6.44
CA ASP A 8 42.94 -39.04 7.54
C ASP A 8 41.49 -38.52 7.53
N THR A 9 40.79 -38.81 8.62
CA THR A 9 39.43 -38.32 8.93
C THR A 9 39.36 -36.80 9.08
N ILE A 10 40.50 -36.10 9.00
CA ILE A 10 40.61 -34.65 9.16
C ILE A 10 40.02 -33.90 7.96
N THR A 11 40.23 -34.35 6.72
CA THR A 11 39.75 -33.62 5.53
C THR A 11 38.22 -33.69 5.37
N ALA A 12 37.60 -34.81 5.77
CA ALA A 12 36.14 -34.97 5.76
C ALA A 12 35.44 -34.11 6.83
N ARG A 13 36.11 -33.83 7.96
CA ARG A 13 35.55 -33.02 9.06
C ARG A 13 35.54 -31.52 8.74
N VAL A 14 36.48 -31.04 7.93
CA VAL A 14 36.56 -29.64 7.50
C VAL A 14 35.48 -29.30 6.45
N ILE A 15 35.17 -30.23 5.55
CA ILE A 15 34.12 -30.04 4.53
C ILE A 15 32.71 -30.05 5.14
N LEU A 16 32.49 -30.82 6.22
CA LEU A 16 31.20 -30.82 6.94
C LEU A 16 30.94 -29.51 7.71
N LEU A 17 31.99 -28.77 8.07
CA LEU A 17 31.86 -27.50 8.81
C LEU A 17 31.55 -26.29 7.89
N LEU A 18 31.82 -26.39 6.58
CA LEU A 18 31.53 -25.32 5.61
C LEU A 18 30.16 -25.45 4.90
N LEU A 19 29.48 -26.59 5.07
CA LEU A 19 28.17 -26.89 4.46
C LEU A 19 27.03 -27.04 5.47
N THR A 20 27.24 -26.71 6.74
CA THR A 20 26.13 -26.66 7.70
C THR A 20 25.36 -25.35 7.51
N PRO A 21 24.10 -25.37 7.03
CA PRO A 21 23.29 -24.17 7.05
C PRO A 21 23.13 -23.77 8.52
N ALA A 22 23.53 -22.56 8.85
CA ALA A 22 23.27 -21.95 10.13
C ALA A 22 21.75 -22.00 10.39
N LYS A 23 21.29 -22.99 11.16
CA LYS A 23 19.99 -22.94 11.84
C LYS A 23 20.11 -21.90 12.95
N ILE A 24 20.11 -20.64 12.55
CA ILE A 24 19.79 -19.51 13.42
C ILE A 24 18.32 -19.66 13.80
N GLY A 25 18.09 -19.61 15.11
CA GLY A 25 16.94 -20.15 15.79
C GLY A 25 15.60 -19.78 15.17
N SER A 26 14.73 -20.78 15.11
CA SER A 26 13.30 -20.61 14.96
C SER A 26 12.80 -19.77 16.15
N ARG A 27 12.66 -18.45 15.93
CA ARG A 27 11.76 -17.62 16.75
C ARG A 27 10.36 -18.14 16.50
N LYS A 28 9.89 -18.99 17.42
CA LYS A 28 8.48 -19.38 17.50
C LYS A 28 7.60 -18.13 17.53
N ASP A 29 6.58 -18.13 16.68
CA ASP A 29 5.29 -17.47 16.87
C ASP A 29 5.32 -15.97 17.23
N GLN A 30 5.81 -15.14 16.31
CA GLN A 30 4.98 -13.98 16.02
C GLN A 30 3.97 -14.45 14.98
N LYS A 31 2.73 -14.70 15.42
CA LYS A 31 1.59 -14.63 14.51
C LYS A 31 1.78 -13.34 13.73
N GLU A 32 1.98 -13.44 12.43
CA GLU A 32 1.72 -12.33 11.53
C GLU A 32 0.23 -12.05 11.70
N VAL A 33 -0.09 -11.17 12.65
CA VAL A 33 -1.45 -10.65 12.77
C VAL A 33 -1.54 -9.69 11.60
N THR A 34 -1.97 -10.22 10.45
CA THR A 34 -2.44 -9.42 9.34
C THR A 34 -3.69 -8.69 9.82
N HIS A 35 -3.46 -7.59 10.55
CA HIS A 35 -4.54 -6.75 11.03
C HIS A 35 -5.03 -5.97 9.82
N MET A 36 -6.14 -6.43 9.26
CA MET A 36 -6.86 -5.71 8.21
C MET A 36 -7.23 -4.33 8.73
N ARG A 37 -6.65 -3.30 8.11
CA ARG A 37 -6.87 -1.90 8.44
C ARG A 37 -7.93 -1.37 7.50
N LYS A 38 -8.92 -0.69 8.06
CA LYS A 38 -9.94 0.01 7.29
C LYS A 38 -9.54 1.47 7.15
N TYR A 39 -9.67 1.97 5.93
CA TYR A 39 -9.38 3.35 5.58
C TYR A 39 -10.58 3.94 4.87
N GLU A 40 -10.78 5.23 5.10
CA GLU A 40 -11.69 6.07 4.33
C GLU A 40 -10.84 7.17 3.70
N VAL A 41 -10.86 7.24 2.37
CA VAL A 41 -10.13 8.26 1.60
C VAL A 41 -11.15 9.15 0.94
N MET A 42 -11.13 10.43 1.30
CA MET A 42 -11.95 11.44 0.66
C MET A 42 -11.08 12.36 -0.18
N PHE A 43 -11.46 12.63 -1.42
CA PHE A 43 -10.75 13.59 -2.27
C PHE A 43 -11.71 14.44 -3.10
N ALA A 44 -11.26 15.65 -3.40
CA ALA A 44 -11.97 16.67 -4.13
C ALA A 44 -11.22 16.95 -5.44
N VAL A 45 -11.93 16.80 -6.56
CA VAL A 45 -11.41 17.02 -7.91
C VAL A 45 -11.84 18.41 -8.38
N GLN A 46 -10.93 19.11 -9.07
CA GLN A 46 -11.19 20.45 -9.61
C GLN A 46 -12.40 20.47 -10.57
N PRO A 47 -13.20 21.55 -10.57
CA PRO A 47 -14.42 21.62 -11.39
C PRO A 47 -14.16 22.04 -12.85
N ARG A 48 -12.93 22.43 -13.20
CA ARG A 48 -12.59 23.01 -14.51
C ARG A 48 -12.41 21.97 -15.62
N ILE A 49 -12.12 20.73 -15.25
CA ILE A 49 -11.91 19.64 -16.20
C ILE A 49 -13.24 19.05 -16.68
N ASP A 50 -13.22 18.51 -17.90
CA ASP A 50 -14.40 17.88 -18.51
C ASP A 50 -14.77 16.56 -17.82
N GLU A 51 -15.93 16.01 -18.19
CA GLU A 51 -16.46 14.81 -17.53
C GLU A 51 -15.64 13.55 -17.82
N GLU A 52 -15.07 13.45 -19.02
CA GLU A 52 -14.23 12.33 -19.44
C GLU A 52 -12.86 12.35 -18.73
N ALA A 53 -12.22 13.52 -18.61
CA ALA A 53 -10.99 13.69 -17.84
C ALA A 53 -11.23 13.46 -16.35
N LYS A 54 -12.35 13.93 -15.79
CA LYS A 54 -12.71 13.63 -14.38
C LYS A 54 -12.73 12.13 -14.14
N LYS A 55 -13.43 11.38 -14.99
CA LYS A 55 -13.50 9.93 -14.85
C LYS A 55 -12.12 9.29 -14.94
N THR A 56 -11.28 9.76 -15.89
CA THR A 56 -9.90 9.27 -16.03
C THR A 56 -9.06 9.53 -14.77
N VAL A 57 -9.19 10.71 -14.17
CA VAL A 57 -8.50 11.07 -12.91
C VAL A 57 -8.98 10.18 -11.76
N VAL A 58 -10.29 10.02 -11.60
CA VAL A 58 -10.89 9.16 -10.57
C VAL A 58 -10.43 7.72 -10.73
N ASP A 59 -10.53 7.16 -11.93
CA ASP A 59 -10.12 5.78 -12.23
C ASP A 59 -8.63 5.58 -11.93
N ARG A 60 -7.76 6.53 -12.32
CA ARG A 60 -6.32 6.49 -12.00
C ARG A 60 -6.07 6.37 -10.50
N PHE A 61 -6.72 7.22 -9.70
CA PHE A 61 -6.52 7.24 -8.25
C PHE A 61 -7.16 6.05 -7.53
N VAL A 62 -8.30 5.57 -8.01
CA VAL A 62 -8.93 4.34 -7.53
C VAL A 62 -8.05 3.12 -7.82
N ASN A 63 -7.39 3.07 -8.98
CA ASN A 63 -6.47 1.99 -9.34
C ASN A 63 -5.26 1.94 -8.40
N ILE A 64 -4.65 3.10 -8.08
CA ILE A 64 -3.54 3.19 -7.11
C ILE A 64 -3.95 2.63 -5.75
N LEU A 65 -5.18 2.95 -5.29
CA LEU A 65 -5.70 2.42 -4.04
C LEU A 65 -5.98 0.91 -4.12
N SER A 66 -6.45 0.42 -5.27
CA SER A 66 -6.80 -0.99 -5.51
C SER A 66 -5.58 -1.91 -5.61
N GLU A 67 -4.42 -1.43 -6.06
CA GLU A 67 -3.20 -2.25 -6.17
C GLU A 67 -2.72 -2.82 -4.83
N GLY A 68 -3.07 -2.18 -3.71
CA GLY A 68 -2.69 -2.61 -2.37
C GLY A 68 -3.86 -2.77 -1.41
N ALA A 69 -5.10 -2.90 -1.89
CA ALA A 69 -6.29 -3.06 -1.05
C ALA A 69 -7.17 -4.20 -1.59
N GLU A 70 -7.86 -4.90 -0.68
CA GLU A 70 -8.71 -6.04 -1.06
C GLU A 70 -10.15 -5.65 -1.36
N ALA A 71 -10.70 -4.74 -0.55
CA ALA A 71 -12.05 -4.21 -0.72
C ALA A 71 -11.91 -2.73 -1.02
N VAL A 72 -12.47 -2.27 -2.15
CA VAL A 72 -12.50 -0.86 -2.54
C VAL A 72 -13.93 -0.53 -2.97
N GLU A 73 -14.59 0.33 -2.20
CA GLU A 73 -15.92 0.85 -2.53
C GLU A 73 -15.80 2.35 -2.83
N VAL A 74 -16.23 2.75 -4.02
CA VAL A 74 -16.18 4.14 -4.48
C VAL A 74 -17.57 4.76 -4.44
N LYS A 75 -17.70 5.90 -3.77
CA LYS A 75 -18.93 6.69 -3.67
C LYS A 75 -18.70 8.07 -4.29
N ASP A 76 -19.47 8.37 -5.33
CA ASP A 76 -19.52 9.71 -5.92
C ASP A 76 -20.54 10.57 -5.13
N LEU A 77 -20.06 11.66 -4.52
CA LEU A 77 -20.89 12.61 -3.78
C LEU A 77 -21.31 13.82 -4.64
N GLY A 78 -20.86 13.88 -5.88
CA GLY A 78 -21.16 14.93 -6.84
C GLY A 78 -20.49 16.27 -6.53
N LYS A 79 -21.01 17.31 -7.19
CA LYS A 79 -20.53 18.69 -7.05
C LYS A 79 -21.02 19.30 -5.74
N LYS A 80 -20.11 19.82 -4.91
CA LYS A 80 -20.43 20.57 -3.70
C LYS A 80 -19.70 21.90 -3.66
N ARG A 81 -20.33 22.90 -3.03
CA ARG A 81 -19.76 24.23 -2.81
C ARG A 81 -18.81 24.21 -1.61
N LEU A 82 -17.62 24.78 -1.79
CA LEU A 82 -16.61 24.92 -0.74
C LEU A 82 -16.97 26.08 0.21
N ALA A 83 -16.51 25.98 1.46
CA ALA A 83 -16.74 27.05 2.45
C ALA A 83 -15.93 28.33 2.16
N TYR A 84 -14.78 28.15 1.51
CA TYR A 84 -13.89 29.20 1.03
C TYR A 84 -13.23 28.71 -0.25
N GLU A 85 -12.67 29.63 -1.03
CA GLU A 85 -12.03 29.30 -2.29
C GLU A 85 -10.70 28.58 -2.07
N ILE A 86 -10.48 27.49 -2.80
CA ILE A 86 -9.22 26.76 -2.83
C ILE A 86 -8.73 26.84 -4.27
N GLU A 87 -7.53 27.38 -4.50
CA GLU A 87 -6.96 27.52 -5.85
C GLU A 87 -7.93 28.21 -6.84
N ASP A 88 -8.59 29.27 -6.37
CA ASP A 88 -9.61 30.03 -7.12
C ASP A 88 -10.88 29.25 -7.50
N PHE A 89 -11.10 28.07 -6.91
CA PHE A 89 -12.33 27.29 -7.09
C PHE A 89 -13.28 27.47 -5.91
N SER A 90 -14.55 27.76 -6.21
CA SER A 90 -15.64 27.82 -5.22
C SER A 90 -16.39 26.49 -5.07
N ASP A 91 -16.23 25.57 -6.01
CA ASP A 91 -16.91 24.28 -6.07
C ASP A 91 -15.91 23.15 -6.33
N ALA A 92 -16.25 21.93 -5.92
CA ALA A 92 -15.45 20.74 -6.21
C ALA A 92 -16.32 19.49 -6.35
N TYR A 93 -15.81 18.48 -7.06
CA TYR A 93 -16.43 17.15 -7.13
C TYR A 93 -15.85 16.25 -6.05
N TYR A 94 -16.70 15.72 -5.18
CA TYR A 94 -16.26 14.93 -4.02
C TYR A 94 -16.42 13.43 -4.27
N TYR A 95 -15.37 12.68 -3.94
CA TYR A 95 -15.36 11.23 -3.98
C TYR A 95 -14.92 10.69 -2.63
N VAL A 96 -15.55 9.59 -2.20
CA VAL A 96 -15.17 8.84 -1.00
C VAL A 96 -14.86 7.41 -1.43
N VAL A 97 -13.71 6.91 -0.98
CA VAL A 97 -13.25 5.55 -1.23
C VAL A 97 -13.04 4.87 0.12
N GLU A 98 -13.86 3.86 0.38
CA GLU A 98 -13.68 2.98 1.53
C GLU A 98 -12.82 1.82 1.10
N LEU A 99 -11.74 1.56 1.83
CA LEU A 99 -10.84 0.47 1.51
C LEU A 99 -10.37 -0.32 2.71
N THR A 100 -10.07 -1.60 2.48
CA THR A 100 -9.43 -2.46 3.48
C THR A 100 -8.10 -2.96 2.95
N SER A 101 -7.03 -2.74 3.70
CA SER A 101 -5.68 -3.15 3.33
C SER A 101 -4.93 -3.73 4.54
N GLU A 102 -4.01 -4.65 4.25
CA GLU A 102 -3.06 -5.20 5.22
C GLU A 102 -1.98 -4.17 5.62
N THR A 103 -1.65 -3.24 4.71
CA THR A 103 -0.55 -2.29 4.87
C THR A 103 -0.97 -0.85 4.54
N ASP A 104 -0.12 0.11 4.90
CA ASP A 104 -0.38 1.53 4.61
C ASP A 104 0.26 1.99 3.30
N ALA A 105 0.76 1.05 2.48
CA ALA A 105 1.54 1.37 1.30
C ALA A 105 0.69 2.08 0.23
N SER A 106 -0.49 1.54 -0.08
CA SER A 106 -1.40 2.10 -1.08
C SER A 106 -1.92 3.49 -0.67
N THR A 107 -2.28 3.68 0.60
CA THR A 107 -2.77 4.97 1.10
C THR A 107 -1.68 6.03 1.15
N LYS A 108 -0.43 5.66 1.48
CA LYS A 108 0.72 6.57 1.43
C LYS A 108 1.08 6.96 -0.01
N GLU A 109 1.02 6.02 -0.94
CA GLU A 109 1.30 6.31 -2.34
C GLU A 109 0.22 7.21 -2.94
N PHE A 110 -1.05 6.96 -2.63
CA PHE A 110 -2.14 7.87 -2.95
C PHE A 110 -1.89 9.28 -2.38
N ASP A 111 -1.58 9.41 -1.09
CA ASP A 111 -1.32 10.71 -0.45
C ASP A 111 -0.18 11.47 -1.14
N ARG A 112 0.88 10.76 -1.53
CA ARG A 112 2.01 11.34 -2.26
C ARG A 112 1.59 11.85 -3.64
N LEU A 113 0.88 11.04 -4.41
CA LEU A 113 0.46 11.38 -5.78
C LEU A 113 -0.62 12.46 -5.80
N ALA A 114 -1.56 12.42 -4.85
CA ALA A 114 -2.60 13.43 -4.70
C ALA A 114 -2.02 14.81 -4.41
N LYS A 115 -0.97 14.92 -3.57
CA LYS A 115 -0.27 16.18 -3.30
C LYS A 115 0.46 16.79 -4.50
N ILE A 116 0.81 15.96 -5.49
CA ILE A 116 1.57 16.39 -6.68
C ILE A 116 0.62 16.74 -7.83
N SER A 117 -0.60 16.22 -7.81
CA SER A 117 -1.54 16.32 -8.91
C SER A 117 -2.38 17.60 -8.81
N ASP A 118 -2.25 18.48 -9.80
CA ASP A 118 -3.07 19.71 -9.90
C ASP A 118 -4.59 19.42 -10.04
N ASP A 119 -4.96 18.20 -10.44
CA ASP A 119 -6.36 17.79 -10.54
C ASP A 119 -7.07 17.59 -9.19
N ILE A 120 -6.30 17.33 -8.11
CA ILE A 120 -6.83 17.13 -6.76
C ILE A 120 -6.55 18.37 -5.93
N ILE A 121 -7.60 19.12 -5.62
CA ILE A 121 -7.48 20.35 -4.83
C ILE A 121 -7.43 20.08 -3.32
N ARG A 122 -7.95 18.92 -2.89
CA ARG A 122 -7.97 18.52 -1.48
C ARG A 122 -8.16 17.03 -1.34
N HIS A 123 -7.45 16.42 -0.41
CA HIS A 123 -7.66 15.03 -0.01
C HIS A 123 -7.48 14.85 1.50
N MET A 124 -8.06 13.78 2.01
CA MET A 124 -7.95 13.36 3.39
C MET A 124 -7.96 11.84 3.44
N VAL A 125 -6.97 11.27 4.11
CA VAL A 125 -6.89 9.83 4.39
C VAL A 125 -7.16 9.64 5.87
N VAL A 126 -8.21 8.90 6.20
CA VAL A 126 -8.62 8.61 7.58
C VAL A 126 -8.47 7.11 7.82
N ARG A 127 -7.78 6.74 8.90
CA ARG A 127 -7.78 5.37 9.39
C ARG A 127 -9.00 5.19 10.28
N LEU A 128 -9.85 4.24 9.95
CA LEU A 128 -10.98 3.86 10.79
C LEU A 128 -10.45 2.97 11.92
N GLU A 129 -10.16 3.58 13.07
CA GLU A 129 -9.91 2.84 14.30
C GLU A 129 -11.20 2.17 14.76
N LYS A 130 -11.09 0.91 15.20
CA LYS A 130 -12.22 0.10 15.63
C LYS A 130 -12.16 -0.10 17.13
#